data_AF-A0A0F0KW62-F1
#
_entry.id   AF-A0A0F0KW62-F1
#
_cell.length_a   1.000
_cell.length_b   1.000
_cell.length_c   1.000
_cell.angle_alpha   90.00
_cell.angle_beta   90.00
_cell.angle_gamma   90.00
#
_symmetry.space_group_name_H-M   'P 1'
#
loop_
_entity.id
_entity.type
_entity.pdbx_description
1 polymer ?
#
loop_
_entity_poly.entity_id
_entity_poly.type
_entity_poly.pdbx_seq_one_letter_code
_entity_poly.pdbx_strand_id
1 'polypeptide(L)'
;MGGYEQGEQPVVGEIIVVVEAAPQGLMQYTLDPEARTPIWQAVIIAHDDAVIGAATTPEQTADLLVRGSIECIRRSIPSLMVDGLTMRPEVGPNDNAQIVAAGEARFLRSEWDAAVAQTDDRSADDALGGLLD
;
A
#
# COMPACT_ATOMS: atom_id res chain seq x y z
N MET A 1 38.35 -7.31 2.14
CA MET A 1 37.99 -8.19 1.01
C MET A 1 36.52 -8.00 0.75
N GLY A 2 36.17 -7.37 -0.37
CA GLY A 2 34.79 -7.03 -0.73
C GLY A 2 34.03 -8.27 -1.14
N GLY A 3 33.03 -8.64 -0.34
CA GLY A 3 31.99 -9.55 -0.76
C GLY A 3 31.07 -8.81 -1.71
N TYR A 4 30.91 -9.34 -2.90
CA TYR A 4 29.95 -8.90 -3.90
C TYR A 4 28.57 -9.07 -3.27
N GLU A 5 27.98 -7.97 -2.80
CA GLU A 5 26.53 -7.86 -2.73
C GLU A 5 26.06 -8.09 -4.17
N GLN A 6 25.70 -9.34 -4.49
CA GLN A 6 24.87 -9.59 -5.65
C GLN A 6 23.58 -8.85 -5.34
N GLY A 7 23.49 -7.60 -5.81
CA GLY A 7 22.33 -6.75 -5.63
C GLY A 7 21.12 -7.55 -6.06
N GLU A 8 20.23 -7.79 -5.11
CA GLU A 8 18.97 -8.45 -5.36
C GLU A 8 18.31 -7.78 -6.58
N GLN A 9 17.82 -8.59 -7.52
CA GLN A 9 17.17 -8.06 -8.71
C GLN A 9 15.70 -7.77 -8.39
N PRO A 10 15.14 -6.64 -8.83
CA PRO A 10 13.72 -6.37 -8.71
C PRO A 10 12.91 -7.48 -9.39
N VAL A 11 11.89 -7.97 -8.69
CA VAL A 11 10.89 -8.87 -9.25
C VAL A 11 9.78 -8.07 -9.90
N VAL A 12 9.18 -8.62 -10.96
CA VAL A 12 7.95 -8.10 -11.57
C VAL A 12 6.79 -8.84 -10.92
N GLY A 13 5.82 -8.11 -10.39
CA GLY A 13 4.62 -8.64 -9.78
C GLY A 13 3.42 -7.73 -10.02
N GLU A 14 2.34 -8.01 -9.29
CA GLU A 14 1.13 -7.19 -9.31
C GLU A 14 1.06 -6.34 -8.02
N ILE A 15 0.68 -5.08 -8.17
CA ILE A 15 0.26 -4.22 -7.06
C ILE A 15 -1.25 -4.06 -7.11
N ILE A 16 -1.89 -4.18 -5.94
CA ILE A 16 -3.27 -3.76 -5.74
C ILE A 16 -3.27 -2.79 -4.57
N VAL A 17 -3.89 -1.63 -4.76
CA VAL A 17 -4.09 -0.60 -3.74
C VAL A 17 -5.59 -0.32 -3.65
N VAL A 18 -6.11 -0.40 -2.43
CA VAL A 18 -7.49 -0.07 -2.10
C VAL A 18 -7.42 1.11 -1.14
N VAL A 19 -8.01 2.24 -1.52
CA VAL A 19 -8.00 3.44 -0.69
C VAL A 19 -9.42 3.98 -0.51
N GLU A 20 -9.79 4.21 0.75
CA GLU A 20 -11.06 4.84 1.12
C GLU A 20 -10.91 6.36 1.14
N ALA A 21 -11.78 7.07 0.42
CA ALA A 21 -11.82 8.52 0.35
C ALA A 21 -12.51 9.13 1.58
N ALA A 22 -11.98 8.87 2.78
CA ALA A 22 -12.44 9.42 4.05
C ALA A 22 -11.32 10.22 4.74
N PRO A 23 -11.62 11.23 5.59
CA PRO A 23 -10.59 12.04 6.26
C PRO A 23 -9.56 11.21 7.03
N GLN A 24 -10.03 10.16 7.72
CA GLN A 24 -9.19 9.09 8.24
C GLN A 24 -9.25 7.94 7.24
N GLY A 25 -8.36 7.97 6.25
CA GLY A 25 -8.36 7.00 5.17
C GLY A 25 -7.86 5.65 5.63
N LEU A 26 -8.57 4.60 5.24
CA LEU A 26 -8.01 3.26 5.24
C LEU A 26 -7.37 3.00 3.88
N MET A 27 -6.09 2.67 3.89
CA MET A 27 -5.37 2.16 2.74
C MET A 27 -5.06 0.69 2.97
N GLN A 28 -5.39 -0.15 2.02
CA GLN A 28 -4.93 -1.53 1.96
C GLN A 28 -4.13 -1.73 0.68
N TYR A 29 -3.04 -2.48 0.76
CA TYR A 29 -2.28 -2.81 -0.43
C TYR A 29 -1.68 -4.21 -0.34
N THR A 30 -1.36 -4.77 -1.49
CA THR A 30 -0.60 -6.01 -1.63
C THR A 30 0.39 -5.86 -2.77
N LEU A 31 1.54 -6.51 -2.63
CA LEU A 31 2.46 -6.79 -3.72
C LEU A 31 2.51 -8.30 -3.88
N ASP A 32 1.97 -8.80 -4.99
CA ASP A 32 2.00 -10.22 -5.29
C ASP A 32 3.09 -10.50 -6.33
N PRO A 33 4.28 -11.00 -5.91
CA PRO A 33 5.33 -11.35 -6.84
C PRO A 33 5.01 -12.60 -7.67
N GLU A 34 3.97 -13.38 -7.32
CA GLU A 34 3.64 -14.66 -7.98
C GLU A 34 2.18 -14.77 -8.46
N ALA A 35 1.34 -13.77 -8.21
CA ALA A 35 -0.10 -13.71 -8.52
C ALA A 35 -0.90 -14.93 -8.00
N ARG A 36 -0.59 -15.43 -6.80
CA ARG A 36 -1.19 -16.65 -6.25
C ARG A 36 -1.98 -16.41 -4.98
N THR A 37 -1.44 -15.64 -4.04
CA THR A 37 -2.07 -15.42 -2.74
C THR A 37 -1.64 -14.06 -2.22
N PRO A 38 -2.49 -13.03 -2.33
CA PRO A 38 -2.14 -11.69 -1.92
C PRO A 38 -2.01 -11.62 -0.40
N ILE A 39 -0.87 -11.12 0.07
CA ILE A 39 -0.66 -10.76 1.48
C ILE A 39 -1.02 -9.29 1.63
N TRP A 40 -2.12 -9.02 2.33
CA TRP A 40 -2.63 -7.66 2.49
C TRP A 40 -1.94 -6.94 3.64
N GLN A 41 -1.58 -5.68 3.40
CA GLN A 41 -1.10 -4.73 4.36
C GLN A 41 -2.15 -3.63 4.53
N ALA A 42 -2.50 -3.28 5.77
CA ALA A 42 -3.43 -2.20 6.07
C ALA A 42 -2.67 -1.06 6.77
N VAL A 43 -2.91 0.17 6.32
CA VAL A 43 -2.29 1.39 6.85
C VAL A 43 -3.37 2.45 7.00
N ILE A 44 -3.41 3.07 8.18
CA ILE A 44 -4.21 4.27 8.40
C ILE A 44 -3.44 5.44 7.79
N ILE A 45 -4.03 6.08 6.79
CA ILE A 45 -3.50 7.29 6.17
C ILE A 45 -4.35 8.47 6.61
N ALA A 46 -3.75 9.42 7.31
CA ALA A 46 -4.35 10.73 7.47
C ALA A 46 -4.24 11.42 6.11
N HIS A 47 -5.37 11.62 5.43
CA HIS A 47 -5.37 12.46 4.25
C HIS A 47 -5.11 13.89 4.71
N ASP A 48 -4.06 14.51 4.18
CA ASP A 48 -3.87 15.94 4.38
C ASP A 48 -5.09 16.65 3.77
N ASP A 49 -5.78 17.49 4.56
CA ASP A 49 -6.94 18.27 4.11
C ASP A 49 -6.63 19.07 2.82
N ALA A 50 -5.36 19.38 2.57
CA ALA A 50 -4.90 20.01 1.33
C ALA A 50 -5.12 19.14 0.07
N VAL A 51 -5.06 17.81 0.18
CA VAL A 51 -5.29 16.89 -0.95
C VAL A 51 -6.78 16.84 -1.32
N ILE A 52 -7.66 16.84 -0.32
CA ILE A 52 -9.11 16.87 -0.51
C ILE A 52 -9.55 18.25 -1.05
N GLY A 53 -8.91 19.34 -0.60
CA GLY A 53 -9.19 20.70 -1.06
C GLY A 53 -8.63 21.07 -2.43
N ALA A 54 -7.64 20.34 -2.95
CA ALA A 54 -6.98 20.63 -4.23
C ALA A 54 -7.64 19.94 -5.44
N ALA A 55 -8.46 18.91 -5.20
CA ALA A 55 -9.13 18.19 -6.27
C ALA A 55 -10.39 18.92 -6.72
N THR A 56 -10.50 19.16 -8.03
CA THR A 56 -11.66 19.83 -8.65
C THR A 56 -12.67 18.85 -9.24
N THR A 57 -12.29 17.57 -9.39
CA THR A 57 -13.17 16.49 -9.84
C THR A 57 -12.94 15.18 -9.05
N PRO A 58 -13.91 14.25 -9.05
CA PRO A 58 -13.76 12.93 -8.43
C PRO A 58 -12.58 12.13 -9.00
N GLU A 59 -12.34 12.21 -10.32
CA GLU A 59 -11.24 11.50 -10.99
C GLU A 59 -9.88 12.05 -10.55
N GLN A 60 -9.78 13.38 -10.40
CA GLN A 60 -8.57 14.01 -9.88
C GLN A 60 -8.32 13.63 -8.42
N THR A 61 -9.40 13.52 -7.62
CA THR A 61 -9.31 13.05 -6.24
C THR A 61 -8.77 11.62 -6.20
N ALA A 62 -9.32 10.73 -7.03
CA ALA A 62 -8.87 9.34 -7.12
C ALA A 62 -7.39 9.22 -7.51
N ASP A 63 -6.93 9.97 -8.52
CA ASP A 63 -5.52 9.99 -8.93
C ASP A 63 -4.59 10.47 -7.80
N LEU A 64 -4.98 11.54 -7.08
CA LEU A 64 -4.20 12.05 -5.95
C LEU A 64 -4.13 11.06 -4.78
N LEU A 65 -5.25 10.41 -4.44
CA LEU A 65 -5.31 9.39 -3.39
C LEU A 65 -4.42 8.20 -3.72
N VAL A 66 -4.50 7.69 -4.96
CA VAL A 66 -3.71 6.55 -5.42
C VAL A 66 -2.22 6.92 -5.46
N ARG A 67 -1.85 8.08 -6.00
CA ARG A 67 -0.44 8.54 -6.01
C ARG A 67 0.11 8.71 -4.60
N GLY A 68 -0.65 9.33 -3.70
CA GLY A 68 -0.27 9.48 -2.30
C GLY A 68 -0.07 8.13 -1.61
N SER A 69 -0.92 7.15 -1.94
CA SER A 69 -0.81 5.77 -1.47
C SER A 69 0.48 5.10 -1.95
N ILE A 70 0.83 5.23 -3.23
CA ILE A 70 2.09 4.70 -3.77
C ILE A 70 3.31 5.34 -3.08
N GLU A 71 3.30 6.65 -2.86
CA GLU A 71 4.37 7.33 -2.14
C GLU A 71 4.46 6.90 -0.67
N CYS A 72 3.34 6.56 -0.04
CA CYS A 72 3.33 5.97 1.30
C CYS A 72 3.98 4.58 1.30
N ILE A 73 3.62 3.71 0.34
CA ILE A 73 4.19 2.37 0.20
C ILE A 73 5.70 2.44 -0.06
N ARG A 74 6.16 3.40 -0.88
CA ARG A 74 7.58 3.64 -1.17
C ARG A 74 8.43 3.94 0.05
N ARG A 75 7.86 4.41 1.15
CA ARG A 75 8.59 4.58 2.42
C ARG A 75 9.00 3.24 3.03
N SER A 76 8.21 2.19 2.80
CA SER A 76 8.48 0.84 3.25
C SER A 76 9.21 0.02 2.19
N ILE A 77 9.01 0.34 0.91
CA ILE A 77 9.57 -0.38 -0.25
C ILE A 77 10.21 0.64 -1.20
N PRO A 78 11.42 1.15 -0.90
CA PRO A 78 12.07 2.19 -1.68
C PRO A 78 12.28 1.83 -3.15
N SER A 79 12.42 0.54 -3.49
CA SER A 79 12.61 0.08 -4.86
C SER A 79 11.34 0.07 -5.72
N LEU A 80 10.16 0.36 -5.13
CA LEU A 80 8.88 0.23 -5.81
C LEU A 80 8.75 1.16 -7.03
N MET A 81 8.57 0.54 -8.19
CA MET A 81 8.17 1.17 -9.44
C MET A 81 6.82 0.63 -9.89
N VAL A 82 5.93 1.51 -10.33
CA VAL A 82 4.61 1.16 -10.85
C VAL A 82 4.48 1.77 -12.25
N ASP A 83 4.38 0.92 -13.27
CA ASP A 83 4.47 1.35 -14.67
C ASP A 83 3.10 1.79 -15.23
N GLY A 84 2.01 1.36 -14.61
CA GLY A 84 0.65 1.80 -14.93
C GLY A 84 -0.39 1.21 -13.99
N LEU A 85 -1.44 1.97 -13.69
CA LEU A 85 -2.54 1.54 -12.83
C LEU A 85 -3.87 1.69 -13.56
N THR A 86 -4.71 0.68 -13.43
CA THR A 86 -6.13 0.76 -13.77
C THR A 86 -6.89 1.10 -12.50
N MET A 87 -7.57 2.24 -12.48
CA MET A 87 -8.38 2.69 -11.34
C MET A 87 -9.85 2.32 -11.55
N ARG A 88 -10.50 1.82 -10.50
CA ARG A 88 -11.91 1.49 -10.46
C ARG A 88 -12.53 2.08 -9.19
N PRO A 89 -13.52 2.98 -9.32
CA PRO A 89 -14.30 3.42 -8.18
C PRO A 89 -15.26 2.31 -7.74
N GLU A 90 -15.32 2.08 -6.42
CA GLU A 90 -16.16 1.10 -5.76
C GLU A 90 -16.83 1.72 -4.52
N VAL A 91 -17.82 1.01 -3.98
CA VAL A 91 -18.46 1.37 -2.71
C VAL A 91 -17.71 0.66 -1.60
N GLY A 92 -17.11 1.44 -0.71
CA GLY A 92 -16.37 0.92 0.44
C GLY A 92 -17.28 0.37 1.54
N PRO A 93 -16.71 -0.30 2.55
CA PRO A 93 -17.46 -0.99 3.60
C PRO A 93 -18.31 -0.06 4.50
N ASN A 94 -18.02 1.24 4.49
CA ASN A 94 -18.72 2.25 5.30
C ASN A 94 -19.61 3.19 4.46
N ASP A 95 -20.06 2.74 3.28
CA ASP A 95 -20.74 3.58 2.27
C ASP A 95 -19.89 4.78 1.77
N ASN A 96 -18.59 4.78 2.08
CA ASN A 96 -17.64 5.75 1.58
C ASN A 96 -17.18 5.38 0.17
N ALA A 97 -16.79 6.38 -0.62
CA ALA A 97 -16.17 6.13 -1.91
C ALA A 97 -14.82 5.42 -1.71
N GLN A 98 -14.63 4.31 -2.42
CA GLN A 98 -13.40 3.53 -2.42
C GLN A 98 -12.80 3.53 -3.83
N ILE A 99 -11.49 3.60 -3.93
CA ILE A 99 -10.78 3.45 -5.20
C ILE A 99 -9.91 2.20 -5.12
N VAL A 100 -10.12 1.29 -6.06
CA VAL A 100 -9.27 0.12 -6.29
C VAL A 100 -8.37 0.41 -7.47
N ALA A 101 -7.06 0.44 -7.26
CA ALA A 101 -6.05 0.61 -8.28
C ALA A 101 -5.19 -0.65 -8.38
N ALA A 102 -5.11 -1.24 -9.58
CA ALA A 102 -4.32 -2.44 -9.81
C ALA A 102 -3.44 -2.29 -11.05
N GLY A 103 -2.26 -2.93 -11.02
CA GLY A 103 -1.34 -2.89 -12.15
C GLY A 103 -0.03 -3.65 -11.90
N GLU A 104 0.86 -3.59 -12.89
CA GLU A 104 2.19 -4.18 -12.78
C GLU A 104 3.09 -3.30 -11.90
N ALA A 105 3.87 -3.95 -11.03
CA ALA A 105 4.86 -3.30 -10.19
C ALA A 105 6.18 -4.06 -10.21
N ARG A 106 7.27 -3.31 -10.01
CA ARG A 106 8.63 -3.82 -9.85
C ARG A 106 9.18 -3.41 -8.49
N PHE A 107 9.70 -4.35 -7.73
CA PHE A 107 10.18 -4.13 -6.36
C PHE A 107 11.17 -5.23 -5.93
N LEU A 108 11.94 -5.00 -4.87
CA LEU A 108 12.78 -6.01 -4.24
C LEU A 108 11.93 -6.89 -3.31
N ARG A 109 12.09 -8.22 -3.42
CA ARG A 109 11.32 -9.16 -2.61
C ARG A 109 11.69 -9.03 -1.14
N SER A 110 12.96 -8.79 -0.81
CA SER A 110 13.39 -8.59 0.58
C SER A 110 12.74 -7.37 1.26
N GLU A 111 12.52 -6.28 0.53
CA GLU A 111 11.82 -5.09 1.05
C GLU A 111 10.35 -5.41 1.34
N TRP A 112 9.70 -6.17 0.45
CA TRP A 112 8.33 -6.61 0.66
C TRP A 112 8.21 -7.56 1.86
N ASP A 113 9.07 -8.57 1.94
CA ASP A 113 9.07 -9.53 3.05
C ASP A 113 9.30 -8.81 4.40
N ALA A 114 10.20 -7.82 4.43
CA ALA A 114 10.45 -7.00 5.61
C ALA A 114 9.26 -6.09 5.98
N ALA A 115 8.54 -5.54 5.00
CA ALA A 115 7.34 -4.75 5.23
C ALA A 115 6.21 -5.61 5.81
N VAL A 116 6.04 -6.84 5.30
CA VAL A 116 5.05 -7.81 5.80
C VAL A 116 5.38 -8.23 7.24
N ALA A 117 6.63 -8.57 7.53
CA ALA A 117 7.06 -9.00 8.86
C ALA A 117 6.80 -7.95 9.95
N GLN A 118 6.98 -6.66 9.65
CA GLN A 118 6.73 -5.56 10.60
C GLN A 118 5.25 -5.38 10.98
N THR A 119 4.33 -5.86 10.14
CA THR A 119 2.89 -5.79 10.41
C THR A 119 2.41 -6.97 11.26
N ASP A 120 3.04 -8.14 11.10
CA ASP A 120 2.80 -9.30 11.96
C ASP A 120 3.26 -9.01 13.40
N ASP A 121 4.41 -8.35 13.58
CA ASP A 121 4.96 -7.98 14.89
C ASP A 121 4.05 -6.98 15.64
N ARG A 122 3.47 -5.99 14.94
CA ARG A 122 2.47 -5.07 15.54
C ARG A 122 1.17 -5.76 15.95
N SER A 123 0.81 -6.88 15.30
CA SER A 123 -0.36 -7.68 15.71
C SER A 123 -0.05 -8.56 16.92
N ALA A 124 1.22 -8.96 17.11
CA ALA A 124 1.67 -9.76 18.25
C ALA A 124 1.82 -8.93 19.54
N ASP A 125 2.23 -7.66 19.44
CA ASP A 125 2.37 -6.77 20.60
C ASP A 125 1.00 -6.39 21.21
N ASP A 126 -0.04 -6.20 20.37
CA ASP A 126 -1.43 -5.98 20.81
C ASP A 126 -2.01 -7.23 21.53
N ALA A 127 -1.59 -8.44 21.14
CA ALA A 127 -2.07 -9.69 21.75
C ALA A 127 -1.46 -9.98 23.14
N LEU A 128 -0.30 -9.40 23.48
CA LEU A 128 0.37 -9.61 24.77
C LEU A 128 0.04 -8.53 25.82
N GLY A 129 -0.52 -7.39 25.41
CA GLY A 129 -0.95 -6.33 26.33
C GLY A 129 -2.25 -6.60 27.10
N GLY A 130 -2.99 -7.67 26.78
CA GLY A 130 -4.30 -8.00 27.37
C GLY A 130 -4.32 -9.05 28.47
N LEU A 131 -3.17 -9.61 28.88
CA LEU A 131 -3.11 -10.74 29.82
C LEU A 131 -2.58 -10.38 31.22
N LEU A 132 -2.79 -9.14 31.69
CA LEU A 132 -2.29 -8.68 32.99
C LEU A 132 -3.27 -7.83 33.84
N ASP A 133 -4.59 -7.93 33.63
CA ASP A 133 -5.56 -7.40 34.61
C ASP A 133 -6.51 -8.49 35.14
#